data_AF-A0A524QRK9-F1
#
_entry.id   AF-A0A524QRK9-F1
#
_cell.length_a   1.000
_cell.length_b   1.000
_cell.length_c   1.000
_cell.angle_alpha   90.00
_cell.angle_beta   90.00
_cell.angle_gamma   90.00
#
_symmetry.space_group_name_H-M   'P 1'
#
loop_
_entity.id
_entity.type
_entity.pdbx_description
1 polymer ?
#
loop_
_entity_poly.entity_id
_entity_poly.type
_entity_poly.pdbx_seq_one_letter_code
_entity_poly.pdbx_strand_id
1 'polypeptide(L)'
;MTPSQEPSGALGRCTLLAVLVLAAVLRVWGIGFGLPNLNARPDEIEVVSRAIRLLSGDLNPHFFHYPSLYCYLLGIAFAVWSGVSVTLGSSMEDFLARAAVDPSGFILVARYV
;
A
#
# COMPACT_ATOMS: atom_id res chain seq x y z
N MET A 1 -7.36 43.88 -33.63
CA MET A 1 -7.58 42.47 -33.23
C MET A 1 -6.26 41.74 -33.36
N THR A 2 -5.48 41.69 -32.28
CA THR A 2 -4.25 40.88 -32.22
C THR A 2 -4.65 39.45 -31.87
N PRO A 3 -4.16 38.43 -32.58
CA PRO A 3 -4.48 37.04 -32.26
C PRO A 3 -3.91 36.70 -30.88
N SER A 4 -4.77 36.25 -29.98
CA SER A 4 -4.37 35.69 -28.68
C SER A 4 -3.47 34.48 -28.94
N GLN A 5 -2.23 34.56 -28.46
CA GLN A 5 -1.29 33.44 -28.51
C GLN A 5 -1.80 32.34 -27.58
N GLU A 6 -2.40 31.30 -28.16
CA GLU A 6 -2.72 30.08 -27.43
C GLU A 6 -1.40 29.49 -26.87
N PRO A 7 -1.31 29.18 -25.57
CA PRO A 7 -0.09 28.62 -25.00
C PRO A 7 0.29 27.35 -25.77
N SER A 8 1.54 27.28 -26.23
CA SER A 8 2.02 26.10 -26.97
C SER A 8 1.75 24.83 -26.15
N GLY A 9 1.06 23.84 -26.73
CA GLY A 9 0.67 22.62 -26.02
C GLY A 9 1.84 21.86 -25.38
N ALA A 10 3.08 22.12 -25.83
CA ALA A 10 4.30 21.61 -25.23
C ALA A 10 4.55 22.17 -23.81
N LEU A 11 4.36 23.48 -23.60
CA LEU A 11 4.57 24.10 -22.28
C LEU A 11 3.57 23.57 -21.26
N GLY A 12 2.31 23.40 -21.66
CA GLY A 12 1.26 22.80 -20.83
C GLY A 12 1.59 21.35 -20.44
N ARG A 13 2.08 20.55 -21.39
CA ARG A 13 2.52 19.16 -21.12
C ARG A 13 3.71 19.11 -20.16
N CYS A 14 4.70 19.98 -20.33
CA CYS A 14 5.86 20.04 -19.43
C CYS A 14 5.45 20.42 -18.01
N THR A 15 4.57 21.41 -17.86
CA THR A 15 4.05 21.81 -16.54
C THR A 15 3.26 20.67 -15.88
N LEU A 16 2.38 19.99 -16.63
CA LEU A 16 1.64 18.84 -16.12
C LEU A 16 2.59 17.72 -15.66
N LEU A 17 3.58 17.37 -16.48
CA LEU A 17 4.57 16.36 -16.11
C LEU A 17 5.35 16.75 -14.85
N ALA A 18 5.77 18.01 -14.73
CA ALA A 18 6.46 18.50 -13.54
C ALA A 18 5.61 18.36 -12.28
N VAL A 19 4.32 18.71 -12.36
CA VAL A 19 3.37 18.55 -11.24
C VAL A 19 3.17 17.08 -10.89
N LEU A 20 3.00 16.19 -11.88
CA LEU A 20 2.82 14.76 -11.63
C LEU A 20 4.06 14.13 -10.99
N VAL A 21 5.26 14.49 -11.46
CA VAL A 21 6.53 14.03 -10.87
C VAL A 21 6.67 14.54 -9.44
N LEU A 22 6.42 15.83 -9.20
CA LEU A 22 6.47 16.39 -7.85
C LEU A 22 5.48 15.71 -6.91
N ALA A 23 4.24 15.49 -7.36
CA ALA A 23 3.21 14.79 -6.60
C ALA A 23 3.62 13.35 -6.26
N ALA A 24 4.22 12.63 -7.22
CA ALA A 24 4.73 11.28 -7.00
C ALA A 24 5.88 11.27 -5.98
N VAL A 25 6.83 12.19 -6.08
CA VAL A 25 7.95 12.33 -5.13
C VAL A 25 7.44 12.61 -3.73
N LEU A 26 6.52 13.57 -3.56
CA LEU A 26 5.94 13.89 -2.25
C LEU A 26 5.17 12.70 -1.67
N ARG A 27 4.47 11.93 -2.51
CA ARG A 27 3.71 10.75 -2.07
C ARG A 27 4.64 9.64 -1.58
N VAL A 28 5.74 9.38 -2.28
CA VAL A 28 6.74 8.39 -1.87
C VAL A 28 7.51 8.87 -0.64
N TRP A 29 7.85 10.16 -0.56
CA TRP A 29 8.54 10.73 0.60
C TRP A 29 7.71 10.61 1.89
N GLY A 30 6.40 10.86 1.81
CA GLY A 30 5.49 10.79 2.95
C GLY A 30 4.97 9.39 3.30
N ILE A 31 5.29 8.36 2.51
CA ILE A 31 4.64 7.04 2.65
C ILE A 31 4.96 6.33 3.96
N GLY A 32 6.05 6.69 4.64
CA GLY A 32 6.43 6.16 5.96
C GLY A 32 5.81 6.89 7.15
N PHE A 33 4.98 7.92 6.91
CA PHE A 33 4.43 8.76 7.98
C PHE A 33 3.74 7.94 9.07
N GLY A 34 4.06 8.24 10.33
CA GLY A 34 3.50 7.59 11.50
C GLY A 34 4.17 6.27 11.90
N LEU A 35 4.98 5.61 11.05
CA LEU A 35 5.67 4.38 11.43
C LEU A 35 6.92 4.66 12.30
N PRO A 36 7.24 3.80 13.29
CA PRO A 36 6.54 2.56 13.69
C PRO A 36 5.37 2.77 14.68
N ASN A 37 4.96 4.01 14.94
CA ASN A 37 3.85 4.31 15.85
C ASN A 37 2.48 4.02 15.21
N LEU A 38 1.98 2.80 15.44
CA LEU A 38 0.70 2.32 14.89
C LEU A 38 -0.51 3.16 15.31
N ASN A 39 -0.44 3.86 16.44
CA ASN A 39 -1.53 4.73 16.90
C ASN A 39 -1.69 6.01 16.07
N ALA A 40 -0.71 6.34 15.21
CA ALA A 40 -0.86 7.46 14.29
C ALA A 40 -2.01 7.23 13.29
N ARG A 41 -2.28 5.96 12.92
CA ARG A 41 -3.32 5.53 11.96
C ARG A 41 -3.86 4.14 12.34
N PRO A 42 -4.71 4.03 13.37
CA PRO A 42 -5.16 2.76 13.91
C PRO A 42 -6.05 1.95 12.93
N ASP A 43 -6.60 2.59 11.91
CA ASP A 43 -7.39 1.93 10.86
C ASP A 43 -6.53 1.04 9.94
N GLU A 44 -5.24 1.36 9.76
CA GLU A 44 -4.35 0.59 8.88
C GLU A 44 -4.07 -0.81 9.44
N ILE A 45 -3.81 -0.92 10.75
CA ILE A 45 -3.54 -2.21 11.39
C ILE A 45 -4.79 -3.12 11.39
N GLU A 46 -5.97 -2.51 11.46
CA GLU A 46 -7.25 -3.21 11.39
C GLU A 46 -7.45 -3.87 10.01
N VAL A 47 -7.10 -3.20 8.90
CA VAL A 47 -7.21 -3.82 7.57
C VAL A 47 -6.09 -4.84 7.34
N VAL A 48 -4.85 -4.51 7.73
CA VAL A 48 -3.68 -5.39 7.57
C VAL A 48 -3.86 -6.72 8.32
N SER A 49 -4.29 -6.69 9.58
CA SER A 49 -4.51 -7.91 10.37
C SER A 49 -5.55 -8.85 9.75
N ARG A 50 -6.61 -8.29 9.15
CA ARG A 50 -7.65 -9.06 8.46
C ARG A 50 -7.14 -9.68 7.17
N ALA A 51 -6.37 -8.93 6.39
CA ALA A 51 -5.76 -9.45 5.18
C ALA A 51 -4.74 -10.57 5.47
N ILE A 52 -3.97 -10.47 6.57
CA ILE A 52 -3.09 -11.55 7.04
C ILE A 52 -3.90 -12.80 7.42
N ARG A 53 -5.06 -12.64 8.06
CA ARG A 53 -5.91 -13.79 8.45
C ARG A 53 -6.38 -14.61 7.25
N LEU A 54 -6.50 -14.01 6.07
CA LEU A 54 -6.84 -14.76 4.84
C LEU A 54 -5.81 -15.86 4.51
N LEU A 55 -4.56 -15.71 4.97
CA LEU A 55 -3.51 -16.71 4.79
C LEU A 55 -3.74 -17.99 5.62
N SER A 56 -4.65 -17.96 6.60
CA SER A 56 -5.03 -19.15 7.39
C SER A 56 -5.91 -20.14 6.61
N GLY A 57 -6.40 -19.75 5.43
CA GLY A 57 -7.34 -20.53 4.63
C GLY A 57 -8.81 -20.14 4.82
N ASP A 58 -9.14 -19.39 5.87
CA ASP A 58 -10.44 -18.72 5.98
C ASP A 58 -10.46 -17.45 5.13
N LEU A 59 -11.00 -17.57 3.93
CA LEU A 59 -11.10 -16.46 2.98
C LEU A 59 -12.21 -15.46 3.34
N ASN A 60 -13.02 -15.69 4.38
CA ASN A 60 -14.02 -14.71 4.77
C ASN A 60 -13.37 -13.62 5.66
N PRO A 61 -13.44 -12.31 5.29
CA PRO A 61 -12.89 -11.23 6.11
C PRO A 61 -13.59 -11.04 7.46
N HIS A 62 -14.80 -11.59 7.66
CA HIS A 62 -15.62 -11.46 8.88
C HIS A 62 -15.80 -10.01 9.36
N PHE A 63 -15.55 -9.06 8.47
CA PHE A 63 -15.55 -7.63 8.75
C PHE A 63 -15.78 -6.89 7.44
N PHE A 64 -16.95 -6.26 7.37
CA PHE A 64 -17.46 -5.63 6.15
C PHE A 64 -17.68 -4.14 6.35
N HIS A 65 -16.99 -3.52 7.32
CA HIS A 65 -17.01 -2.06 7.48
C HIS A 65 -16.22 -1.35 6.37
N TYR A 66 -15.25 -2.05 5.77
CA TYR A 66 -14.54 -1.61 4.56
C TYR A 66 -14.86 -2.52 3.38
N PRO A 67 -14.72 -2.03 2.13
CA PRO A 67 -14.87 -2.85 0.94
C PRO A 67 -13.96 -4.08 0.98
N SER A 68 -14.56 -5.26 0.82
CA SER A 68 -13.85 -6.55 0.90
C SER A 68 -12.83 -6.74 -0.22
N LEU A 69 -13.05 -6.13 -1.39
CA LEU A 69 -12.10 -6.17 -2.51
C LEU A 69 -10.69 -5.75 -2.10
N TYR A 70 -10.57 -4.64 -1.36
CA TYR A 70 -9.26 -4.16 -0.91
C TYR A 70 -8.59 -5.15 0.06
N CYS A 71 -9.36 -5.73 0.99
CA CYS A 71 -8.87 -6.79 1.87
C CYS A 71 -8.34 -8.01 1.09
N TYR A 72 -9.04 -8.42 0.03
CA TYR A 72 -8.60 -9.51 -0.85
C TYR A 72 -7.34 -9.17 -1.65
N LEU A 73 -7.25 -7.97 -2.23
CA LEU A 73 -6.04 -7.53 -2.94
C LEU A 73 -4.82 -7.53 -2.02
N LEU A 74 -5.00 -7.07 -0.78
CA LEU A 74 -3.94 -7.09 0.22
C LEU A 74 -3.58 -8.53 0.65
N GLY A 75 -4.59 -9.41 0.81
CA GLY A 75 -4.38 -10.83 1.06
C GLY A 75 -3.58 -11.51 -0.05
N ILE A 76 -3.85 -11.18 -1.32
CA ILE A 76 -3.07 -11.66 -2.48
C ILE A 76 -1.64 -11.15 -2.40
N ALA A 77 -1.42 -9.87 -2.11
CA ALA A 77 -0.08 -9.31 -1.95
C ALA A 77 0.71 -10.02 -0.85
N PHE A 78 0.09 -10.30 0.30
CA PHE A 78 0.71 -11.04 1.40
C PHE A 78 0.91 -12.52 1.08
N ALA A 79 0.04 -13.14 0.29
CA ALA A 79 0.22 -14.52 -0.18
C ALA A 79 1.42 -14.62 -1.14
N VAL A 80 1.58 -13.65 -2.04
CA VAL A 80 2.76 -13.56 -2.93
C VAL A 80 4.02 -13.33 -2.10
N TRP A 81 4.00 -12.39 -1.15
CA TRP A 81 5.17 -12.10 -0.32
C TRP A 81 5.57 -13.28 0.57
N SER A 82 4.61 -13.96 1.19
CA SER A 82 4.88 -15.17 1.98
C SER A 82 5.39 -16.31 1.09
N GLY A 83 4.81 -16.52 -0.11
CA GLY A 83 5.30 -17.48 -1.08
C GLY A 83 6.77 -17.24 -1.48
N VAL A 84 7.13 -16.00 -1.81
CA VAL A 84 8.53 -15.62 -2.10
C VAL A 84 9.42 -15.87 -0.87
N SER A 85 8.98 -15.46 0.32
CA SER A 85 9.75 -15.67 1.56
C SER A 85 10.02 -17.15 1.83
N VAL A 86 9.02 -18.02 1.57
CA VAL A 86 9.16 -19.47 1.70
C VAL A 86 10.11 -20.05 0.67
N THR A 87 10.04 -19.60 -0.59
CA THR A 87 10.99 -20.05 -1.63
C THR A 87 12.44 -19.65 -1.33
N LEU A 88 12.64 -18.58 -0.56
CA LEU A 88 13.95 -18.10 -0.10
C LEU A 88 14.40 -18.75 1.23
N GLY A 89 13.62 -19.68 1.79
CA GLY A 89 13.98 -20.48 2.95
C GLY A 89 13.40 -20.02 4.31
N SER A 90 12.51 -19.02 4.34
CA SER A 90 11.75 -18.69 5.56
C SER A 90 10.57 -19.64 5.76
N SER A 91 10.11 -19.85 6.99
CA SER A 91 8.85 -20.57 7.24
C SER A 91 7.64 -19.62 7.17
N MET A 92 6.44 -20.18 7.03
CA MET A 92 5.19 -19.40 7.19
C MET A 92 5.06 -18.83 8.61
N GLU A 93 5.54 -19.57 9.61
CA GLU A 93 5.56 -19.12 11.00
C GLU A 93 6.43 -17.87 11.17
N ASP A 94 7.64 -17.86 10.58
CA ASP A 94 8.52 -16.69 10.59
C ASP A 94 7.84 -15.48 9.94
N PHE A 95 7.11 -15.70 8.84
CA PHE A 95 6.39 -14.64 8.14
C PHE A 95 5.29 -14.02 9.01
N LEU A 96 4.49 -14.86 9.67
CA LEU A 96 3.42 -14.41 10.57
C LEU A 96 4.00 -13.77 11.84
N ALA A 97 5.10 -14.28 12.38
CA ALA A 97 5.81 -13.72 13.51
C ALA A 97 6.31 -12.30 13.21
N ARG A 98 6.81 -12.05 11.99
CA ARG A 98 7.20 -10.69 11.55
C ARG A 98 6.03 -9.71 11.65
N ALA A 99 4.83 -10.12 11.20
CA ALA A 99 3.66 -9.26 11.27
C ALA A 99 3.24 -8.93 12.71
N ALA A 100 3.42 -9.88 13.64
CA ALA A 100 3.10 -9.69 15.05
C ALA A 100 4.12 -8.81 15.80
N VAL A 101 5.40 -8.92 15.44
CA VAL A 101 6.49 -8.17 16.09
C VAL A 101 6.61 -6.75 15.53
N ASP A 102 6.59 -6.60 14.20
CA ASP A 102 6.68 -5.31 13.53
C ASP A 102 5.84 -5.30 12.24
N PRO A 103 4.59 -4.80 12.29
CA PRO A 103 3.72 -4.72 11.13
C PRO A 103 4.08 -3.57 10.17
N SER A 104 5.13 -2.79 10.44
CA SER A 104 5.50 -1.62 9.62
C SER A 104 5.67 -1.97 8.14
N GLY A 105 6.33 -3.10 7.84
CA GLY A 105 6.49 -3.58 6.46
C GLY A 105 5.15 -3.93 5.79
N PHE A 106 4.24 -4.54 6.54
CA PHE A 106 2.90 -4.90 6.04
C PHE A 106 2.04 -3.66 5.79
N ILE A 107 2.15 -2.65 6.65
CA ILE A 107 1.49 -1.36 6.47
C ILE A 107 2.05 -0.63 5.24
N LEU A 108 3.37 -0.66 5.03
CA LEU A 108 3.97 -0.07 3.82
C LEU A 108 3.44 -0.73 2.55
N VAL A 109 3.37 -2.07 2.52
CA VAL A 109 2.77 -2.81 1.39
C VAL A 109 1.31 -2.39 1.19
N ALA A 110 0.52 -2.30 2.26
CA ALA A 110 -0.87 -1.86 2.18
C ALA A 110 -1.00 -0.43 1.59
N ARG A 111 -0.04 0.47 1.86
CA ARG A 111 -0.04 1.82 1.30
C ARG A 111 0.31 1.90 -0.20
N TYR A 112 0.86 0.82 -0.78
CA TYR A 112 1.18 0.72 -2.22
C TYR A 112 0.09 0.03 -3.05
N VAL A 113 -0.78 -0.76 -2.42
CA VAL A 113 -1.92 -1.46 -3.06
C VAL A 113 -3.10 -0.51 -3.22
#